data_AF-A0A914YBW1-F1
#
_entry.id   AF-A0A914YBW1-F1
#
_cell.length_a   1.000
_cell.length_b   1.000
_cell.length_c   1.000
_cell.angle_alpha   90.00
_cell.angle_beta   90.00
_cell.angle_gamma   90.00
#
_symmetry.space_group_name_H-M   'P 1'
#
loop_
_entity.id
_entity.type
_entity.pdbx_description
1 polymer ?
#
loop_
_entity_poly.entity_id
_entity_poly.type
_entity_poly.pdbx_seq_one_letter_code
_entity_poly.pdbx_strand_id
1 'polypeptide(L)'
;MEFAVRQCCRSIRIGKILINEDNKIIYSRLTPDIRKRRVLLLYPLLHTGTAYIQAIRELIANKKVQEENIFLLSMFSTFYGIRRVHKEFPMVTVITSEINDDVPYYFTMRYFGTD
;
A
#
# COMPACT_ATOMS: atom_id res chain seq x y z
N MET A 1 2.56 -4.08 -10.43
CA MET A 1 2.82 -4.92 -9.23
C MET A 1 1.92 -6.16 -9.16
N GLU A 2 0.60 -6.04 -9.32
CA GLU A 2 -0.35 -7.18 -9.27
C GLU A 2 0.04 -8.38 -10.14
N PHE A 3 0.48 -8.11 -11.39
CA PHE A 3 0.92 -9.15 -12.32
C PHE A 3 2.08 -10.00 -11.77
N ALA A 4 3.15 -9.34 -11.30
CA ALA A 4 4.32 -10.02 -10.74
C ALA A 4 3.96 -10.88 -9.52
N VAL A 5 3.10 -10.37 -8.63
CA VAL A 5 2.68 -11.13 -7.45
C VAL A 5 1.85 -12.36 -7.85
N ARG A 6 1.01 -12.29 -8.88
CA ARG A 6 0.29 -13.47 -9.40
C ARG A 6 1.22 -14.52 -10.01
N GLN A 7 2.32 -14.11 -10.64
CA GLN A 7 3.30 -15.05 -11.21
C GLN A 7 4.02 -15.83 -10.11
N CYS A 8 4.33 -15.19 -8.99
CA CYS A 8 4.97 -15.86 -7.84
C CYS A 8 3.95 -16.65 -6.98
N CYS A 9 2.71 -16.16 -6.88
CA CYS A 9 1.69 -16.67 -5.96
C CYS A 9 0.37 -16.96 -6.73
N ARG A 10 0.28 -18.14 -7.36
CA ARG A 10 -0.82 -18.51 -8.28
C ARG A 10 -2.24 -18.36 -7.72
N SER A 11 -2.43 -18.51 -6.41
CA SER A 11 -3.74 -18.44 -5.74
C SER A 11 -3.90 -17.23 -4.81
N ILE A 12 -3.09 -16.19 -5.00
CA ILE A 12 -3.23 -14.97 -4.21
C ILE A 12 -4.58 -14.29 -4.49
N ARG A 13 -5.28 -13.90 -3.43
CA ARG A 13 -6.51 -13.13 -3.53
C ARG A 13 -6.17 -11.65 -3.59
N ILE A 14 -6.80 -10.92 -4.50
CA ILE A 14 -6.52 -9.50 -4.73
C ILE A 14 -7.75 -8.68 -4.35
N GLY A 15 -7.53 -7.76 -3.41
CA GLY A 15 -8.45 -6.68 -3.11
C GLY A 15 -7.96 -5.37 -3.73
N LYS A 16 -8.87 -4.42 -3.90
CA LYS A 16 -8.57 -3.09 -4.43
C LYS A 16 -9.13 -2.00 -3.52
N ILE A 17 -8.33 -0.99 -3.27
CA ILE A 17 -8.72 0.26 -2.60
C ILE A 17 -8.39 1.37 -3.58
N LEU A 18 -9.34 2.27 -3.83
CA LEU A 18 -9.14 3.48 -4.63
C LEU A 18 -9.28 4.68 -3.71
N ILE A 19 -8.28 5.54 -3.74
CA ILE A 19 -8.19 6.77 -2.96
C ILE A 19 -8.16 7.92 -3.96
N ASN A 20 -8.96 8.96 -3.72
CA ASN A 20 -8.96 10.17 -4.55
C ASN A 20 -7.85 11.16 -4.13
N GLU A 21 -7.75 12.29 -4.84
CA GLU A 21 -6.76 13.34 -4.58
C GLU A 21 -6.91 13.98 -3.18
N ASP A 22 -8.14 14.03 -2.65
CA ASP A 22 -8.42 14.48 -1.28
C ASP A 22 -8.05 13.45 -0.19
N ASN A 23 -7.39 12.35 -0.57
CA ASN A 23 -7.04 11.24 0.31
C ASN A 23 -8.26 10.54 0.95
N LYS A 24 -9.42 10.55 0.26
CA LYS A 24 -10.63 9.84 0.66
C LYS A 24 -10.77 8.53 -0.10
N ILE A 25 -11.23 7.50 0.59
CA ILE A 25 -11.52 6.20 -0.03
C ILE A 25 -12.84 6.29 -0.78
N ILE A 26 -12.77 6.14 -2.09
CA ILE A 26 -13.95 6.18 -2.97
C ILE A 26 -14.39 4.78 -3.43
N TYR A 27 -13.51 3.78 -3.29
CA TYR A 27 -13.82 2.39 -3.57
C TYR A 27 -12.97 1.46 -2.70
N SER A 28 -13.60 0.43 -2.13
CA SER A 28 -12.93 -0.60 -1.34
C SER A 28 -13.61 -1.93 -1.58
N ARG A 29 -12.95 -2.82 -2.32
CA ARG A 29 -13.41 -4.20 -2.56
C ARG A 29 -12.32 -5.15 -2.12
N LEU A 30 -12.49 -5.68 -0.91
CA LEU A 30 -11.55 -6.55 -0.23
C LEU A 30 -12.21 -7.93 0.00
N THR A 31 -11.39 -8.96 0.25
CA THR A 31 -11.91 -10.30 0.50
C THR A 31 -12.65 -10.36 1.85
N PRO A 32 -13.79 -11.07 1.96
CA PRO A 32 -14.57 -11.11 3.21
C PRO A 32 -13.79 -11.61 4.43
N ASP A 33 -12.80 -12.48 4.21
CA ASP A 33 -11.99 -13.10 5.25
C ASP A 33 -10.64 -12.41 5.48
N ILE A 34 -10.43 -11.19 4.94
CA ILE A 34 -9.15 -10.47 5.02
C ILE A 34 -8.66 -10.27 6.45
N ARG A 35 -9.57 -10.15 7.43
CA ARG A 35 -9.27 -10.02 8.86
C ARG A 35 -8.32 -11.11 9.39
N LYS A 36 -8.41 -12.33 8.84
CA LYS A 36 -7.66 -13.51 9.29
C LYS A 36 -6.42 -13.78 8.42
N ARG A 37 -6.02 -12.83 7.58
CA ARG A 37 -4.97 -13.01 6.56
C ARG A 37 -3.83 -12.02 6.79
N ARG A 38 -2.64 -12.40 6.31
CA ARG A 38 -1.55 -11.47 6.04
C ARG A 38 -1.85 -10.71 4.75
N VAL A 39 -1.63 -9.40 4.77
CA VAL A 39 -1.99 -8.48 3.68
C VAL A 39 -0.71 -7.86 3.10
N LEU A 40 -0.49 -8.06 1.81
CA LEU A 40 0.49 -7.31 1.04
C LEU A 40 -0.19 -6.05 0.50
N LEU A 41 0.13 -4.89 1.05
CA LEU A 41 -0.39 -3.60 0.61
C LEU A 41 0.56 -2.98 -0.43
N LEU A 42 0.14 -3.00 -1.70
CA LEU A 42 0.99 -2.74 -2.86
C LEU A 42 0.70 -1.35 -3.45
N TYR A 43 1.72 -0.49 -3.49
CA TYR A 43 1.70 0.77 -4.25
C TYR A 43 3.15 1.17 -4.56
N PRO A 44 3.50 1.69 -5.75
CA PRO A 44 4.91 1.92 -6.08
C PRO A 44 5.60 3.02 -5.27
N LEU A 45 4.84 4.03 -4.80
CA LEU A 45 5.41 5.29 -4.29
C LEU A 45 5.06 5.50 -2.81
N LEU A 46 6.08 5.65 -1.96
CA LEU A 46 5.96 6.06 -0.57
C LEU A 46 6.60 7.44 -0.37
N HIS A 47 5.91 8.50 -0.79
CA HIS A 47 6.39 9.88 -0.59
C HIS A 47 6.03 10.43 0.79
N THR A 48 4.84 11.00 0.97
CA THR A 48 4.39 11.53 2.27
C THR A 48 3.78 10.45 3.17
N GLY A 49 3.53 9.25 2.65
CA GLY A 49 2.83 8.17 3.34
C GLY A 49 1.31 8.30 3.39
N THR A 50 0.71 9.40 2.92
CA THR A 50 -0.74 9.63 3.10
C THR A 50 -1.61 8.52 2.49
N ALA A 51 -1.33 8.10 1.25
CA ALA A 51 -2.09 7.05 0.58
C ALA A 51 -2.04 5.71 1.36
N TYR A 52 -0.86 5.33 1.83
CA TYR A 52 -0.68 4.13 2.64
C TYR A 52 -1.39 4.23 3.98
N ILE A 53 -1.29 5.37 4.67
CA ILE A 53 -1.97 5.60 5.96
C ILE A 53 -3.48 5.42 5.81
N GLN A 54 -4.08 5.98 4.75
CA GLN A 54 -5.53 5.81 4.52
C GLN A 54 -5.90 4.37 4.22
N ALA A 55 -5.11 3.67 3.40
CA ALA A 55 -5.34 2.25 3.12
C ALA A 55 -5.17 1.36 4.37
N ILE A 56 -4.18 1.64 5.23
CA ILE A 56 -3.99 0.93 6.50
C ILE A 56 -5.16 1.19 7.44
N ARG A 57 -5.64 2.43 7.54
CA ARG A 57 -6.84 2.77 8.32
C ARG A 57 -8.07 2.01 7.87
N GLU A 58 -8.28 1.84 6.56
CA GLU A 58 -9.37 1.01 6.02
C GLU A 58 -9.24 -0.46 6.43
N LEU A 59 -8.03 -1.02 6.31
CA LEU A 59 -7.76 -2.41 6.68
C LEU A 59 -8.01 -2.65 8.17
N ILE A 60 -7.58 -1.74 9.05
CA ILE A 60 -7.71 -1.89 10.50
C ILE A 60 -9.11 -1.50 10.97
N ALA A 61 -9.57 -0.28 10.69
CA ALA A 61 -10.82 0.24 11.25
C ALA A 61 -12.05 -0.49 10.70
N ASN A 62 -12.10 -0.70 9.37
CA ASN A 62 -13.27 -1.22 8.68
C ASN A 62 -13.19 -2.73 8.42
N LYS A 63 -11.98 -3.28 8.19
CA LYS A 63 -11.80 -4.72 7.95
C LYS A 63 -11.21 -5.49 9.13
N LYS A 64 -10.82 -4.81 10.21
CA LYS A 64 -10.32 -5.40 11.46
C LYS A 64 -9.07 -6.26 11.28
N VAL A 65 -8.29 -6.02 10.23
CA VAL A 65 -6.98 -6.64 10.03
C VAL A 65 -6.07 -6.21 11.18
N GLN A 66 -5.33 -7.17 11.74
CA GLN A 66 -4.31 -6.88 12.75
C GLN A 66 -3.12 -6.15 12.12
N GLU A 67 -2.59 -5.16 12.81
CA GLU A 67 -1.56 -4.26 12.28
C GLU A 67 -0.28 -5.01 11.89
N GLU A 68 0.16 -5.96 12.72
CA GLU A 68 1.32 -6.82 12.52
C GLU A 68 1.19 -7.77 11.31
N ASN A 69 -0.02 -7.91 10.77
CA ASN A 69 -0.29 -8.72 9.58
C ASN A 69 -0.28 -7.90 8.29
N ILE A 70 0.02 -6.60 8.34
CA ILE A 70 0.08 -5.71 7.18
C ILE A 70 1.55 -5.50 6.77
N PHE A 71 1.85 -5.85 5.54
CA PHE A 71 3.16 -5.66 4.91
C PHE A 71 3.01 -4.66 3.76
N LEU A 72 3.60 -3.49 3.93
CA LEU A 72 3.64 -2.44 2.92
C LEU A 72 4.76 -2.75 1.93
N LEU A 73 4.43 -2.85 0.65
CA LEU A 73 5.40 -3.02 -0.43
C LEU A 73 5.43 -1.76 -1.30
N SER A 74 6.58 -1.10 -1.35
CA SER A 74 6.87 0.06 -2.21
C SER A 74 8.14 -0.16 -3.04
N MET A 75 8.27 0.56 -4.16
CA MET A 75 9.52 0.59 -4.92
C MET A 75 10.35 1.83 -4.54
N PHE A 76 9.71 3.00 -4.56
CA PHE A 76 10.36 4.28 -4.30
C PHE A 76 9.84 4.84 -2.98
N SER A 77 10.73 5.09 -2.02
CA SER A 77 10.33 5.60 -0.71
C SER A 77 11.16 6.80 -0.29
N THR A 78 10.55 7.71 0.46
CA THR A 78 11.29 8.70 1.24
C THR A 78 11.41 8.26 2.69
N PHE A 79 12.50 8.68 3.33
CA PHE A 79 12.67 8.47 4.77
C PHE A 79 11.54 9.12 5.58
N TYR A 80 11.06 10.28 5.14
CA TYR A 80 9.92 10.98 5.75
C TYR A 80 8.64 10.13 5.72
N GLY A 81 8.30 9.57 4.55
CA GLY A 81 7.12 8.72 4.37
C GLY A 81 7.16 7.48 5.24
N ILE A 82 8.31 6.80 5.30
CA ILE A 82 8.53 5.61 6.15
C ILE A 82 8.34 5.97 7.63
N ARG A 83 8.99 7.04 8.11
CA ARG A 83 8.85 7.48 9.52
C ARG A 83 7.42 7.83 9.87
N ARG A 84 6.68 8.47 8.96
CA ARG A 84 5.28 8.84 9.21
C ARG A 84 4.39 7.61 9.31
N VAL A 85 4.55 6.63 8.41
CA VAL A 85 3.81 5.35 8.48
C VAL A 85 4.13 4.65 9.81
N HIS A 86 5.40 4.52 10.16
CA HIS A 86 5.80 3.84 11.39
C HIS A 86 5.37 4.56 12.68
N LYS A 87 5.27 5.90 12.66
CA LYS A 87 4.73 6.69 13.77
C LYS A 87 3.25 6.41 14.03
N GLU A 88 2.46 6.21 12.97
CA GLU A 88 1.02 5.91 13.10
C GLU A 88 0.75 4.42 13.30
N PHE A 89 1.57 3.54 12.70
CA PHE A 89 1.40 2.10 12.69
C PHE A 89 2.75 1.39 12.96
N PRO A 90 3.21 1.32 14.22
CA PRO A 90 4.52 0.79 14.58
C PRO A 90 4.71 -0.71 14.26
N MET A 91 3.64 -1.49 14.15
CA MET A 91 3.68 -2.93 13.88
C MET A 91 3.62 -3.26 12.38
N VAL A 92 3.32 -2.28 11.51
CA VAL A 92 3.35 -2.47 10.05
C VAL A 92 4.79 -2.70 9.58
N THR A 93 4.99 -3.75 8.80
CA THR A 93 6.29 -4.00 8.18
C THR A 93 6.38 -3.26 6.84
N VAL A 94 7.37 -2.39 6.70
CA VAL A 94 7.68 -1.69 5.43
C VAL A 94 8.77 -2.44 4.68
N ILE A 95 8.47 -2.83 3.43
CA ILE A 95 9.38 -3.49 2.50
C ILE A 95 9.53 -2.57 1.29
N THR A 96 10.73 -2.06 1.07
CA THR A 96 11.01 -1.15 -0.04
C THR A 96 12.32 -1.50 -0.75
N SER A 97 12.43 -1.21 -2.05
CA SER A 97 13.68 -1.42 -2.80
C SER A 97 14.70 -0.31 -2.61
N GLU A 98 14.25 0.93 -2.43
CA GLU A 98 15.15 2.08 -2.26
C GLU A 98 14.55 3.16 -1.35
N ILE A 99 15.45 3.97 -0.79
CA ILE A 99 15.13 5.12 0.04
C ILE A 99 15.91 6.32 -0.52
N ASN A 100 15.16 7.33 -0.96
CA ASN A 100 15.68 8.51 -1.64
C ASN A 100 15.07 9.78 -1.02
N ASP A 101 15.60 10.95 -1.38
CA ASP A 101 15.04 12.23 -0.91
C ASP A 101 13.66 12.53 -1.53
N ASP A 102 13.40 12.03 -2.74
CA ASP A 102 12.13 12.18 -3.45
C ASP A 102 11.78 10.91 -4.25
N VAL A 103 10.56 10.84 -4.79
CA VAL A 103 10.05 9.71 -5.59
C VAL A 103 9.66 10.14 -7.01
N PRO A 104 9.76 9.25 -8.01
CA PRO A 104 9.37 9.57 -9.38
C PRO A 104 7.84 9.54 -9.54
N TYR A 105 7.17 10.67 -9.35
CA TYR A 105 5.69 10.79 -9.49
C TYR A 105 5.16 10.38 -10.87
N TYR A 106 5.95 10.58 -11.92
CA TYR A 106 5.62 10.19 -13.28
C TYR A 106 5.62 8.67 -13.49
N PHE A 107 6.15 7.88 -12.54
CA PHE A 107 6.28 6.42 -12.69
C PHE A 107 4.93 5.75 -12.98
N THR A 108 3.87 6.14 -12.26
CA THR A 108 2.54 5.55 -12.44
C THR A 108 1.93 5.94 -13.78
N MET A 109 2.07 7.21 -14.20
CA MET A 109 1.58 7.68 -15.50
C MET A 109 2.25 6.94 -16.65
N ARG A 110 3.59 6.87 -16.63
CA ARG A 110 4.36 6.13 -17.65
C ARG A 110 4.06 4.64 -17.65
N TYR A 111 3.87 4.02 -16.49
CA TYR A 111 3.53 2.59 -16.39
C TYR A 111 2.20 2.27 -17.07
N PHE A 112 1.24 3.20 -17.02
CA PHE A 112 -0.07 3.03 -17.65
C PHE A 112 -0.18 3.69 -19.04
N GLY A 113 0.85 4.41 -19.51
CA GLY A 113 0.83 5.13 -20.78
C GLY A 113 -0.19 6.27 -20.80
N THR A 114 -0.30 7.00 -19.70
CA THR A 114 -1.23 8.14 -19.54
C THR A 114 -0.48 9.45 -19.27
N ASP A 115 0.77 9.54 -19.70
CA ASP A 115 1.59 10.74 -19.72
C ASP A 115 1.20 11.72 -20.85
#